data_AF-W9H4V0-F1
#
_entry.id   AF-W9H4V0-F1
#
_cell.length_a   1.000
_cell.length_b   1.000
_cell.length_c   1.000
_cell.angle_alpha   90.00
_cell.angle_beta   90.00
_cell.angle_gamma   90.00
#
_symmetry.space_group_name_H-M   'P 1'
#
loop_
_entity.id
_entity.type
_entity.pdbx_description
1 polymer ?
#
loop_
_entity_poly.entity_id
_entity_poly.type
_entity_poly.pdbx_seq_one_letter_code
_entity_poly.pdbx_strand_id
1 'polypeptide(L)' 'MPSETPAAIQVDETGPQKFTLVVTFDGQRFDCGNYISRAAAMQAGRLFVQRKEGEAEGRRGRTRKKPAKG' A
#
# COMPACT_ATOMS: atom_id res chain seq x y z
N MET A 1 -2.11 24.35 4.38
CA MET A 1 -0.99 23.42 4.13
C MET A 1 -1.60 22.04 3.92
N PRO A 2 -1.55 21.42 2.73
CA PRO A 2 -2.02 20.05 2.60
C PRO A 2 -0.95 19.16 3.23
N SER A 3 -1.28 18.54 4.36
CA SER A 3 -0.54 17.44 4.94
C SER A 3 -0.73 16.23 4.03
N GLU A 4 0.07 16.18 2.97
CA GLU A 4 0.36 14.94 2.26
C GLU A 4 0.82 13.97 3.33
N THR A 5 -0.03 13.01 3.70
CA THR A 5 0.37 12.00 4.67
C THR A 5 1.00 10.92 3.82
N PRO A 6 2.34 10.92 3.63
CA PRO A 6 2.97 9.86 2.87
C PRO A 6 2.60 8.54 3.54
N ALA A 7 2.23 7.56 2.74
CA ALA A 7 1.88 6.25 3.25
C ALA A 7 2.96 5.75 4.23
N ALA A 8 2.55 5.46 5.46
CA ALA A 8 3.46 5.10 6.53
C ALA A 8 3.62 3.57 6.55
N ILE A 9 4.80 3.09 6.21
CA ILE A 9 5.15 1.67 6.28
C ILE A 9 5.77 1.40 7.66
N GLN A 10 5.10 0.61 8.48
CA GLN A 10 5.61 0.12 9.76
C GLN A 10 6.00 -1.35 9.63
N VAL A 11 7.21 -1.69 10.06
CA VAL A 11 7.69 -3.08 10.11
C VAL A 11 8.06 -3.37 11.56
N ASP A 12 7.39 -4.35 12.14
CA ASP A 12 7.60 -4.78 13.53
C ASP A 12 8.35 -6.12 13.54
N GLU A 13 9.37 -6.25 14.40
CA GLU A 13 10.11 -7.50 14.58
C GLU A 13 9.47 -8.32 15.70
N THR A 14 8.73 -9.36 15.33
CA THR A 14 8.01 -10.24 16.26
C THR A 14 8.84 -11.47 16.68
N GLY A 15 10.06 -11.62 16.15
CA GLY A 15 11.00 -12.66 16.57
C GLY A 15 12.22 -12.78 15.65
N PRO A 16 13.14 -13.75 15.91
CA PRO A 16 14.46 -13.85 15.28
C PRO A 16 14.48 -14.14 13.77
N GLN A 17 13.33 -14.05 13.08
CA GLN A 17 13.14 -14.22 11.64
C GLN A 17 11.70 -13.89 11.18
N LYS A 18 10.93 -13.19 12.01
CA LYS A 18 9.51 -12.87 11.74
C LYS A 18 9.33 -11.37 11.82
N PHE A 19 9.00 -10.78 10.68
CA PHE A 19 8.76 -9.36 10.53
C PHE A 19 7.30 -9.18 10.14
N THR A 20 6.52 -8.47 10.95
CA THR A 20 5.13 -8.18 10.62
C THR A 20 5.07 -6.85 9.89
N LEU A 21 4.51 -6.83 8.68
CA LEU A 21 4.38 -5.62 7.88
C LEU A 21 2.99 -5.03 8.06
N VAL A 22 2.97 -3.76 8.47
CA VAL A 22 1.76 -2.97 8.61
C VAL A 22 1.92 -1.73 7.75
N VAL A 23 1.06 -1.58 6.75
CA VAL A 23 1.05 -0.40 5.89
C VAL A 23 -0.13 0.47 6.26
N THR A 24 0.11 1.71 6.63
CA THR A 24 -0.95 2.70 6.83
C THR A 24 -1.02 3.59 5.61
N PHE A 25 -2.12 3.50 4.87
CA PHE A 25 -2.37 4.28 3.66
C PHE A 25 -3.66 5.09 3.83
N ASP A 26 -3.59 6.41 3.68
CA ASP A 26 -4.74 7.31 3.80
C ASP A 26 -5.51 7.16 5.14
N GLY A 27 -4.76 6.96 6.23
CA GLY A 27 -5.32 6.68 7.57
C GLY A 27 -5.87 5.26 7.76
N GLN A 28 -5.83 4.41 6.72
CA GLN A 28 -6.28 3.03 6.77
C GLN A 28 -5.10 2.08 6.98
N ARG A 29 -5.14 1.30 8.06
CA ARG A 29 -4.13 0.29 8.40
C ARG A 29 -4.41 -1.02 7.66
N PHE A 30 -3.41 -1.52 6.96
CA PHE A 30 -3.41 -2.80 6.26
C PHE A 30 -2.36 -3.70 6.88
N ASP A 31 -2.80 -4.84 7.38
CA ASP A 31 -1.91 -5.91 7.82
C ASP A 31 -1.54 -6.76 6.62
N CYS A 32 -0.27 -6.73 6.23
CA CYS A 32 0.25 -7.50 5.09
C CYS A 32 0.79 -8.86 5.51
N GLY A 33 0.70 -9.23 6.79
CA GLY A 33 1.14 -10.50 7.32
C GLY A 33 2.62 -10.55 7.73
N ASN A 34 3.13 -11.77 7.86
CA ASN A 34 4.48 -12.05 8.34
C ASN A 34 5.47 -12.30 7.19
N TYR A 35 6.62 -11.67 7.29
CA TYR A 35 7.72 -11.72 6.34
C TYR A 35 8.96 -12.32 7.00
N ILE A 36 9.77 -13.00 6.19
CA ILE A 36 11.04 -13.60 6.61
C ILE A 36 12.15 -12.55 6.82
N SER A 37 11.98 -11.35 6.28
CA SER A 37 12.97 -10.27 6.36
C SER A 37 12.33 -8.88 6.26
N ARG A 38 12.98 -7.90 6.90
CA ARG A 38 12.64 -6.47 6.77
C ARG A 38 12.65 -5.98 5.33
N ALA A 39 13.56 -6.49 4.51
CA ALA A 39 13.65 -6.11 3.09
C ALA A 39 12.40 -6.56 2.30
N ALA A 40 11.93 -7.78 2.53
CA ALA A 40 10.71 -8.28 1.92
C ALA A 40 9.47 -7.48 2.37
N ALA A 41 9.40 -7.15 3.66
CA ALA A 41 8.36 -6.28 4.23
C ALA A 41 8.38 -4.88 3.57
N MET A 42 9.55 -4.24 3.47
CA MET A 42 9.68 -2.93 2.82
C MET A 42 9.31 -2.95 1.33
N GLN A 43 9.73 -3.98 0.59
CA GLN A 43 9.38 -4.13 -0.83
C GLN A 43 7.87 -4.30 -1.01
N ALA A 44 7.25 -5.18 -0.22
CA ALA A 44 5.80 -5.38 -0.25
C ALA A 44 5.03 -4.12 0.14
N GLY A 45 5.50 -3.39 1.17
CA GLY A 45 4.90 -2.13 1.58
C GLY A 45 4.95 -1.08 0.47
N ARG A 46 6.09 -0.92 -0.20
CA ARG A 46 6.24 0.02 -1.31
C ARG A 46 5.37 -0.35 -2.52
N LEU A 47 5.29 -1.64 -2.85
CA LEU A 47 4.39 -2.16 -3.89
C LEU A 47 2.92 -1.95 -3.53
N PHE A 48 2.56 -2.12 -2.26
CA PHE A 48 1.20 -1.89 -1.77
C PHE A 48 0.80 -0.42 -1.92
N VAL A 49 1.67 0.49 -1.49
CA VAL A 49 1.48 1.94 -1.64
C VAL A 49 1.37 2.31 -3.11
N GLN A 50 2.30 1.89 -3.96
CA GLN A 50 2.21 2.13 -5.41
C GLN A 50 0.91 1.60 -6.04
N ARG A 51 0.48 0.39 -5.65
CA ARG A 51 -0.79 -0.17 -6.13
C ARG A 51 -1.99 0.60 -5.60
N LYS A 52 -1.94 1.10 -4.35
CA LYS A 52 -3.00 1.89 -3.75
C LYS A 52 -3.09 3.29 -4.32
N GLU A 53 -1.96 3.95 -4.56
CA GLU A 53 -1.87 5.21 -5.29
C GLU A 53 -2.35 5.02 -6.73
N GLY A 54 -1.90 3.97 -7.42
CA GLY A 54 -2.36 3.64 -8.77
C GLY A 54 -3.84 3.22 -8.84
N GLU A 55 -4.40 2.63 -7.78
CA GLU A 55 -5.85 2.34 -7.66
C GLU A 55 -6.65 3.60 -7.33
N ALA A 56 -6.13 4.51 -6.51
CA ALA A 56 -6.76 5.79 -6.21
C ALA A 56 -6.77 6.71 -7.44
N GLU A 57 -5.64 6.79 -8.15
CA GLU A 57 -5.46 7.47 -9.44
C GLU A 57 -6.32 6.80 -10.53
N GLY A 58 -6.28 5.46 -10.58
CA GLY A 58 -7.04 4.64 -11.53
C GLY A 58 -8.56 4.68 -11.29
N ARG A 59 -9.02 4.76 -10.04
CA ARG A 59 -10.45 4.99 -9.70
C ARG A 59 -10.90 6.37 -10.13
N ARG A 60 -10.05 7.39 -9.97
CA ARG A 60 -10.32 8.75 -10.48
C ARG A 60 -10.30 8.81 -12.02
N GLY A 61 -9.56 7.91 -12.68
CA GLY A 61 -9.60 7.74 -14.13
C GLY A 61 -10.77 6.88 -14.66
N ARG A 62 -11.28 5.92 -13.87
CA ARG A 62 -12.31 4.96 -14.33
C ARG A 62 -13.74 5.42 -14.14
N THR A 63 -13.97 6.73 -14.02
CA THR A 63 -15.31 7.34 -14.16
C THR A 63 -15.54 8.03 -15.50
N ARG A 64 -14.64 7.90 -16.49
CA ARG A 64 -14.93 8.38 -17.85
C ARG A 64 -14.95 7.27 -18.91
N LYS A 65 -16.20 6.95 -19.28
CA LYS A 65 -16.70 6.46 -20.57
C LYS A 65 -16.41 5.00 -20.95
N LYS A 66 -17.48 4.20 -20.85
CA LYS A 66 -17.93 3.43 -22.03
C LYS A 66 -18.10 4.40 -23.21
N PRO A 67 -17.71 4.00 -24.43
CA PRO A 67 -18.73 3.55 -25.38
C PRO A 67 -18.38 2.11 -25.79
N ALA A 68 -19.24 1.11 -25.59
CA ALA A 68 -20.39 0.84 -26.45
C ALA A 68 -20.03 0.97 -27.94
N LYS A 69 -19.72 -0.18 -28.56
CA LYS A 69 -19.97 -0.57 -29.96
C LYS A 69 -19.37 0.32 -31.05
N GLY A 70 -18.43 -0.27 -31.79
CA GLY A 70 -18.19 -0.05 -33.22
C GLY A 70 -18.03 -1.42 -33.84
#